data_AF-A0AAN8CBQ0-F1
#
_entry.id   AF-A0AAN8CBQ0-F1
#
_cell.length_a   1.000
_cell.length_b   1.000
_cell.length_c   1.000
_cell.angle_alpha   90.00
_cell.angle_beta   90.00
_cell.angle_gamma   90.00
#
_symmetry.space_group_name_H-M   'P 1'
#
loop_
_entity.id
_entity.type
_entity.pdbx_description
1 polymer ?
#
loop_
_entity_poly.entity_id
_entity_poly.type
_entity_poly.pdbx_seq_one_letter_code
_entity_poly.pdbx_strand_id
1 'polypeptide(L)'
;MPVGHMIKCILTYQTAFWREKGFSGEILAGSSTECPFCVIFDATSPSGNAVLVGFIASQQASQWSSKESGERREAVLSSLVKYLGPEARSFIHYEEKDWAKEDYSSGCPVNVMAPGLLTYYHILPPQPEEALWQDPLGRHGDGHPVVRLHERGGFGGSG
;
A
#
# COMPACT_ATOMS: atom_id res chain seq x y z
N MET A 1 -15.48 -7.71 4.16
CA MET A 1 -15.84 -6.29 3.97
C MET A 1 -15.38 -5.87 2.58
N PRO A 2 -16.10 -5.03 1.84
CA PRO A 2 -15.59 -4.49 0.57
C PRO A 2 -14.27 -3.74 0.79
N VAL A 3 -13.35 -3.85 -0.17
CA VAL A 3 -12.08 -3.12 -0.19
C VAL A 3 -12.21 -1.84 -1.00
N GLY A 4 -11.47 -0.79 -0.61
CA GLY A 4 -11.32 0.40 -1.44
C GLY A 4 -10.60 0.09 -2.75
N HIS A 5 -10.87 0.90 -3.78
CA HIS A 5 -10.18 0.82 -5.07
C HIS A 5 -9.27 2.03 -5.27
N MET A 6 -8.01 1.77 -5.59
CA MET A 6 -6.99 2.80 -5.76
C MET A 6 -5.91 2.37 -6.76
N ILE A 7 -5.49 3.31 -7.60
CA ILE A 7 -4.26 3.23 -8.37
C ILE A 7 -3.30 4.27 -7.78
N LYS A 8 -2.10 3.84 -7.41
CA LYS A 8 -1.02 4.71 -6.90
C LYS A 8 -0.03 4.96 -8.03
N CYS A 9 0.23 6.21 -8.34
CA CYS A 9 1.19 6.62 -9.37
C CYS A 9 2.39 7.28 -8.70
N ILE A 10 3.59 7.06 -9.23
CA ILE A 10 4.84 7.66 -8.74
C ILE A 10 5.57 8.24 -9.94
N LEU A 11 5.96 9.51 -9.83
CA LEU A 11 6.74 10.22 -10.83
C LEU A 11 8.02 10.74 -10.19
N THR A 12 9.17 10.42 -10.77
CA THR A 12 10.47 10.93 -10.32
C THR A 12 10.99 11.99 -11.27
N TYR A 13 11.67 12.99 -10.73
CA TYR A 13 12.20 14.14 -11.48
C TYR A 13 13.65 14.40 -11.12
N GLN A 14 14.35 15.16 -11.98
CA GLN A 14 15.73 15.55 -11.73
C GLN A 14 15.85 16.54 -10.56
N THR A 15 14.89 17.46 -10.45
CA THR A 15 14.76 18.40 -9.34
C THR A 15 13.30 18.50 -8.90
N ALA A 16 13.07 18.95 -7.67
CA ALA A 16 11.73 19.23 -7.17
C ALA A 16 11.27 20.60 -7.68
N PHE A 17 11.11 20.72 -9.00
CA PHE A 17 10.86 21.99 -9.71
C PHE A 17 9.62 22.74 -9.17
N TRP A 18 8.63 22.02 -8.63
CA TRP A 18 7.47 22.63 -7.98
C TRP A 18 7.87 23.46 -6.75
N ARG A 19 8.86 23.02 -5.96
CA ARG A 19 9.38 23.78 -4.81
C ARG A 19 10.11 25.04 -5.23
N GLU A 20 10.87 24.98 -6.32
CA GLU A 20 11.56 26.15 -6.90
C GLU A 20 10.56 27.24 -7.33
N LYS A 21 9.34 26.83 -7.70
CA LYS A 21 8.21 27.71 -8.03
C LYS A 21 7.38 28.13 -6.81
N GLY A 22 7.79 27.75 -5.60
CA GLY A 22 7.10 28.09 -4.35
C GLY A 22 5.91 27.20 -4.01
N PHE A 23 5.70 26.08 -4.72
CA PHE A 23 4.62 25.13 -4.43
C PHE A 23 5.05 24.04 -3.44
N SER A 24 4.11 23.56 -2.63
CA SER A 24 4.32 22.41 -1.73
C SER A 24 4.42 21.07 -2.47
N GLY A 25 3.90 21.00 -3.70
CA GLY A 25 3.71 19.75 -4.46
C GLY A 25 2.42 19.00 -4.11
N GLU A 26 1.57 19.56 -3.24
CA GLU A 26 0.21 19.06 -3.02
C GLU A 26 -0.74 19.60 -4.08
N ILE A 27 -1.55 18.73 -4.68
CA ILE A 27 -2.62 19.10 -5.61
C ILE A 27 -3.88 18.36 -5.19
N LEU A 28 -4.98 19.07 -4.98
CA LEU A 28 -6.31 18.51 -4.78
C LEU A 28 -7.14 18.77 -6.04
N ALA A 29 -7.66 17.70 -6.64
CA ALA A 29 -8.47 17.78 -7.83
C ALA A 29 -9.87 17.20 -7.58
N GLY A 30 -10.89 17.93 -8.04
CA GLY A 30 -12.26 17.41 -8.08
C GLY A 30 -12.40 16.30 -9.11
N SER A 31 -13.50 15.53 -9.02
CA SER A 31 -13.79 14.49 -10.00
C SER A 31 -13.99 15.11 -11.39
N SER A 32 -13.17 14.69 -12.36
CA SER A 32 -13.26 15.08 -13.76
C SER A 32 -12.96 13.87 -14.64
N THR A 33 -13.48 13.84 -15.86
CA THR A 33 -13.12 12.82 -16.85
C THR A 33 -11.70 12.99 -17.39
N GLU A 34 -11.11 14.18 -17.25
CA GLU A 34 -9.79 14.51 -17.79
C GLU A 34 -8.67 14.38 -16.74
N CYS A 35 -9.01 14.55 -15.46
CA CYS A 35 -8.06 14.46 -14.35
C CYS A 35 -8.27 13.16 -13.58
N PRO A 36 -7.38 12.16 -13.73
CA PRO A 36 -7.58 10.85 -13.13
C PRO A 36 -7.36 10.85 -11.61
N PHE A 37 -6.40 11.65 -11.12
CA PHE A 37 -6.05 11.68 -9.70
C PHE A 37 -7.01 12.60 -8.93
N CYS A 38 -7.27 12.26 -7.67
CA CYS A 38 -7.93 13.15 -6.72
C CYS A 38 -6.93 13.94 -5.89
N VAL A 39 -5.74 13.39 -5.67
CA VAL A 39 -4.68 14.05 -4.91
C VAL A 39 -3.28 13.67 -5.40
N ILE A 40 -2.37 14.64 -5.37
CA ILE A 40 -0.92 14.47 -5.53
C ILE A 40 -0.25 15.00 -4.26
N PHE A 41 0.83 14.37 -3.81
CA PHE A 41 1.72 14.86 -2.77
C PHE A 41 3.17 14.87 -3.24
N ASP A 42 3.95 15.76 -2.63
CA ASP A 42 5.40 15.70 -2.66
C ASP A 42 5.90 14.55 -1.77
N ALA A 43 6.60 13.61 -2.41
CA ALA A 43 7.24 12.46 -1.78
C ALA A 43 8.77 12.52 -1.89
N THR A 44 9.33 13.72 -2.09
CA THR A 44 10.78 13.93 -2.20
C THR A 44 11.47 13.33 -1.00
N SER A 45 12.44 12.44 -1.24
CA SER A 45 13.11 11.71 -0.17
C SER A 45 13.94 12.66 0.71
N PRO A 46 14.32 12.25 1.94
CA PRO A 46 15.26 13.01 2.75
C PRO A 46 16.62 13.25 2.09
N SER A 47 17.02 12.39 1.15
CA SER A 47 18.23 12.52 0.34
C SER A 47 18.07 13.45 -0.88
N GLY A 48 16.89 14.04 -1.09
CA GLY A 48 16.62 15.00 -2.16
C GLY A 48 16.14 14.40 -3.48
N ASN A 49 15.77 13.11 -3.53
CA ASN A 49 15.21 12.51 -4.75
C ASN A 49 13.82 13.10 -4.98
N ALA A 50 13.65 13.92 -6.01
CA ALA A 50 12.39 14.61 -6.28
C ALA A 50 11.31 13.64 -6.79
N VAL A 51 10.22 13.51 -6.03
CA VAL A 51 9.14 12.56 -6.33
C VAL A 51 7.79 13.20 -6.10
N LEU A 52 6.87 12.99 -7.04
CA LEU A 52 5.43 13.19 -6.84
C LEU A 52 4.74 11.84 -6.72
N VAL A 53 3.88 11.69 -5.71
CA VAL A 53 3.02 10.52 -5.55
C VAL A 53 1.57 10.94 -5.77
N GLY A 54 0.87 10.21 -6.62
CA GLY A 54 -0.52 10.48 -6.98
C GLY A 54 -1.45 9.33 -6.65
N PHE A 55 -2.70 9.67 -6.37
CA PHE A 55 -3.74 8.70 -6.06
C PHE A 55 -4.96 8.91 -6.95
N ILE A 56 -5.30 7.87 -7.71
CA ILE A 56 -6.56 7.73 -8.44
C ILE A 56 -7.42 6.82 -7.57
N ALA A 57 -8.54 7.33 -7.03
CA ALA A 57 -9.29 6.62 -5.99
C ALA A 57 -10.78 6.46 -6.34
N SER A 58 -11.45 5.50 -5.69
CA SER A 58 -12.90 5.31 -5.77
C SER A 58 -13.38 5.10 -7.21
N GLN A 59 -14.45 5.77 -7.63
CA GLN A 59 -15.03 5.64 -8.96
C GLN A 59 -14.02 5.92 -10.09
N GLN A 60 -13.12 6.88 -9.90
CA GLN A 60 -12.05 7.17 -10.86
C GLN A 60 -11.11 5.96 -10.99
N ALA A 61 -10.73 5.31 -9.88
CA ALA A 61 -9.88 4.12 -9.93
C ALA A 61 -10.53 3.01 -10.75
N SER A 62 -11.82 2.74 -10.54
CA SER A 62 -12.56 1.74 -11.31
C SER A 62 -12.64 2.09 -12.81
N GLN A 63 -12.88 3.36 -13.14
CA GLN A 63 -12.94 3.82 -14.54
C GLN A 63 -11.56 3.70 -15.22
N TRP A 64 -10.52 4.22 -14.59
CA TRP A 64 -9.18 4.26 -15.16
C TRP A 64 -8.45 2.90 -15.13
N SER A 65 -8.83 1.98 -14.23
CA SER A 65 -8.29 0.61 -14.20
C SER A 65 -8.56 -0.16 -15.50
N SER A 66 -9.64 0.17 -16.20
CA SER A 66 -10.01 -0.42 -17.50
C SER A 66 -9.20 0.11 -18.68
N LYS A 67 -8.50 1.24 -18.52
CA LYS A 67 -7.69 1.88 -19.57
C LYS A 67 -6.32 1.21 -19.71
N GLU A 68 -5.61 1.50 -20.79
CA GLU A 68 -4.22 1.11 -20.89
C GLU A 68 -3.33 1.99 -19.99
N SER A 69 -2.19 1.45 -19.57
CA SER A 69 -1.24 2.20 -18.72
C SER A 69 -0.72 3.47 -19.41
N GLY A 70 -0.52 3.42 -20.74
CA GLY A 70 -0.12 4.59 -21.52
C GLY A 70 -1.16 5.72 -21.48
N GLU A 71 -2.45 5.40 -21.60
CA GLU A 71 -3.55 6.37 -21.53
C GLU A 71 -3.64 7.01 -20.14
N ARG A 72 -3.55 6.19 -19.07
CA ARG A 72 -3.53 6.68 -17.69
C ARG A 72 -2.36 7.63 -17.45
N ARG A 73 -1.16 7.21 -17.86
CA ARG A 73 0.06 8.02 -17.72
C ARG A 73 -0.09 9.36 -18.40
N GLU A 74 -0.59 9.39 -19.63
CA GLU A 74 -0.76 10.65 -20.37
C GLU A 74 -1.79 11.57 -19.72
N ALA A 75 -2.89 11.02 -19.17
CA ALA A 75 -3.89 11.80 -18.44
C ALA A 75 -3.34 12.39 -17.13
N VAL A 76 -2.55 11.61 -16.38
CA VAL A 76 -1.83 12.09 -15.19
C VAL A 76 -0.88 13.21 -15.56
N LEU A 77 -0.04 13.02 -16.58
CA LEU A 77 0.93 14.03 -17.03
C LEU A 77 0.26 15.30 -17.54
N SER A 78 -0.79 15.19 -18.36
CA SER A 78 -1.54 16.33 -18.87
C SER A 78 -2.14 17.15 -17.72
N SER A 79 -2.66 16.47 -16.71
CA SER A 79 -3.20 17.12 -15.50
C SER A 79 -2.09 17.79 -14.69
N LEU A 80 -0.94 17.13 -14.47
CA LEU A 80 0.20 17.73 -13.79
C LEU A 80 0.74 18.97 -14.52
N VAL A 81 0.79 18.94 -15.85
CA VAL A 81 1.20 20.10 -16.66
C VAL A 81 0.26 21.27 -16.48
N LYS A 82 -1.06 21.01 -16.42
CA LYS A 82 -2.07 22.05 -16.17
C LYS A 82 -1.87 22.74 -14.81
N TYR A 83 -1.46 22.01 -13.78
CA TYR A 83 -1.30 22.54 -12.42
C TYR A 83 0.10 23.09 -12.13
N LEU A 84 1.17 22.43 -12.59
CA LEU A 84 2.55 22.74 -12.21
C LEU A 84 3.38 23.34 -13.35
N GLY A 85 2.88 23.31 -14.59
CA GLY A 85 3.56 23.80 -15.78
C GLY A 85 4.24 22.71 -16.62
N PRO A 86 4.81 23.09 -17.78
CA PRO A 86 5.37 22.17 -18.77
C PRO A 86 6.51 21.29 -18.24
N GLU A 87 7.21 21.73 -17.19
CA GLU A 87 8.29 20.99 -16.53
C GLU A 87 7.83 19.61 -16.00
N ALA A 88 6.53 19.45 -15.72
CA ALA A 88 5.96 18.17 -15.32
C ALA A 88 6.10 17.06 -16.37
N ARG A 89 6.33 17.38 -17.65
CA ARG A 89 6.61 16.38 -18.70
C ARG A 89 8.06 15.88 -18.69
N SER A 90 8.97 16.58 -18.02
CA SER A 90 10.39 16.20 -17.91
C SER A 90 10.63 15.22 -16.76
N PHE A 91 9.77 14.21 -16.63
CA PHE A 91 9.91 13.14 -15.64
C PHE A 91 11.00 12.15 -16.06
N ILE A 92 11.71 11.58 -15.08
CA ILE A 92 12.72 10.53 -15.30
C ILE A 92 12.03 9.17 -15.37
N HIS A 93 11.13 8.90 -14.44
CA HIS A 93 10.42 7.62 -14.36
C HIS A 93 8.97 7.82 -13.91
N TYR A 94 8.10 7.00 -14.45
CA TYR A 94 6.69 6.89 -14.08
C TYR A 94 6.40 5.43 -13.80
N GLU A 95 5.85 5.15 -12.62
CA GLU A 95 5.39 3.81 -12.25
C GLU A 95 4.01 3.90 -11.62
N GLU A 96 3.17 2.89 -11.82
CA GLU A 96 1.85 2.80 -11.20
C GLU A 96 1.54 1.41 -10.67
N LYS A 97 0.77 1.34 -9.58
CA LYS A 97 0.20 0.10 -9.05
C LYS A 97 -1.31 0.24 -8.91
N ASP A 98 -2.02 -0.58 -9.69
CA ASP A 98 -3.44 -0.83 -9.49
C ASP A 98 -3.61 -1.90 -8.41
N TRP A 99 -4.09 -1.49 -7.24
CA TRP A 99 -4.24 -2.38 -6.10
C TRP A 99 -5.45 -3.30 -6.20
N ALA A 100 -6.43 -2.97 -7.05
CA ALA A 100 -7.56 -3.86 -7.30
C ALA A 100 -7.14 -5.15 -8.03
N LYS A 101 -5.97 -5.13 -8.69
CA LYS A 101 -5.37 -6.27 -9.41
C LYS A 101 -4.30 -7.00 -8.59
N GLU A 102 -4.17 -6.71 -7.30
CA GLU A 102 -3.24 -7.40 -6.42
C GLU A 102 -3.97 -8.55 -5.72
N ASP A 103 -3.49 -9.78 -5.90
CA ASP A 103 -4.23 -11.01 -5.57
C ASP A 103 -4.54 -11.13 -4.07
N TYR A 104 -3.64 -10.67 -3.20
CA TYR A 104 -3.76 -10.86 -1.75
C TYR A 104 -4.48 -9.71 -1.03
N SER A 105 -4.41 -8.50 -1.60
CA SER A 105 -5.05 -7.31 -1.06
C SER A 105 -6.43 -7.09 -1.68
N SER A 106 -6.60 -7.43 -2.97
CA SER A 106 -7.78 -7.18 -3.81
C SER A 106 -8.25 -5.72 -3.92
N GLY A 107 -7.54 -4.80 -3.25
CA GLY A 107 -7.86 -3.38 -3.15
C GLY A 107 -6.98 -2.65 -2.13
N CYS A 108 -7.18 -1.35 -2.01
CA CYS A 108 -6.40 -0.41 -1.20
C CYS A 108 -7.19 0.91 -1.03
N PRO A 109 -6.98 1.71 0.03
CA PRO A 109 -6.05 1.46 1.15
C PRO A 109 -6.64 0.65 2.29
N VAL A 110 -7.97 0.66 2.42
CA VAL A 110 -8.65 0.06 3.56
C VAL A 110 -9.95 -0.58 3.12
N ASN A 111 -10.52 -1.38 4.01
CA ASN A 111 -11.89 -1.85 3.91
C ASN A 111 -12.87 -0.69 4.13
N VAL A 112 -13.97 -0.70 3.39
CA VAL A 112 -15.06 0.26 3.54
C VAL A 112 -16.30 -0.48 4.02
N MET A 113 -16.90 0.00 5.12
CA MET A 113 -18.15 -0.55 5.63
C MET A 113 -19.34 0.21 5.04
N ALA A 114 -20.33 -0.53 4.57
CA ALA A 114 -21.62 0.06 4.19
C ALA A 114 -22.31 0.66 5.44
N PRO A 115 -23.20 1.65 5.26
CA PRO A 115 -23.95 2.24 6.36
C PRO A 115 -24.62 1.18 7.25
N GLY A 116 -24.52 1.37 8.58
CA GLY A 116 -25.09 0.48 9.59
C GLY A 116 -24.24 -0.75 9.95
N LEU A 117 -23.28 -1.17 9.11
CA LEU A 117 -22.47 -2.37 9.39
C LEU A 117 -21.49 -2.15 10.53
N LEU A 118 -20.91 -0.95 10.66
CA LEU A 118 -20.02 -0.65 11.77
C LEU A 118 -20.74 -0.81 13.11
N THR A 119 -21.95 -0.25 13.24
CA THR A 119 -22.76 -0.36 14.46
C THR A 119 -23.30 -1.77 14.69
N TYR A 120 -23.48 -2.56 13.64
CA TYR A 120 -23.89 -3.96 13.80
C TYR A 120 -22.73 -4.86 14.28
N TYR A 121 -21.54 -4.71 13.69
CA TYR A 121 -20.43 -5.63 13.95
C TYR A 121 -19.53 -5.23 15.13
N HIS A 122 -19.47 -3.94 15.54
CA HIS A 122 -18.61 -3.52 16.66
C HIS A 122 -18.98 -4.10 18.03
N ILE A 123 -20.20 -4.65 18.17
CA ILE A 123 -20.69 -5.28 19.41
C ILE A 123 -20.48 -6.80 19.44
N LEU A 124 -19.99 -7.40 18.35
CA LEU A 124 -19.65 -8.82 18.39
C LEU A 124 -18.37 -9.01 19.21
N PRO A 125 -18.34 -9.96 20.16
CA PRO A 125 -17.11 -10.28 20.86
C PRO A 125 -16.06 -10.72 19.83
N PRO A 126 -14.77 -10.37 20.01
CA PRO A 126 -13.72 -10.87 19.16
C PRO A 126 -13.81 -12.40 19.12
N GLN A 127 -13.75 -12.97 17.92
CA GLN A 127 -13.65 -14.43 17.80
C GLN A 127 -12.40 -14.88 18.56
N PRO A 128 -12.45 -15.99 19.32
CA PRO A 128 -11.29 -16.46 20.08
C PRO A 128 -10.14 -16.78 19.11
N GLU A 129 -9.18 -15.87 19.04
CA GLU A 129 -7.98 -15.96 18.21
C GLU A 129 -7.13 -17.19 18.56
N GLU A 130 -7.22 -17.66 19.80
CA GLU A 130 -6.48 -18.82 20.28
C GLU A 130 -6.78 -20.10 19.50
N ALA A 131 -7.97 -20.26 18.91
CA ALA A 131 -8.32 -21.46 18.14
C ALA A 131 -7.67 -21.50 16.75
N LEU A 132 -7.21 -20.36 16.21
CA LEU A 132 -6.67 -20.24 14.85
C LEU A 132 -5.13 -20.21 14.81
N TRP A 133 -4.48 -19.87 15.92
CA TRP A 133 -3.02 -19.86 16.05
C TRP A 133 -2.44 -21.14 16.68
N GLN A 134 -3.27 -22.12 17.04
CA GLN A 134 -2.75 -23.43 17.44
C GLN A 134 -2.21 -24.14 16.19
N ASP A 135 -0.90 -24.34 16.16
CA ASP A 135 -0.25 -25.22 15.18
C ASP A 135 -0.96 -26.59 15.21
N PRO A 136 -1.52 -27.08 14.08
CA PRO A 136 -2.15 -28.41 14.04
C PRO A 136 -1.15 -29.54 14.33
N LEU A 137 0.16 -29.25 14.43
CA LEU A 137 1.22 -30.18 14.81
C LEU A 137 1.74 -30.01 16.24
N GLY A 138 1.13 -29.12 17.05
CA GLY A 138 1.41 -29.00 18.48
C GLY A 138 2.83 -28.56 18.84
N ARG A 139 3.53 -27.80 17.97
CA ARG A 139 4.84 -27.25 18.33
C ARG A 139 4.67 -25.89 18.99
N HIS A 140 4.55 -25.90 20.32
CA HIS A 140 4.85 -24.70 21.09
C HIS A 140 6.31 -24.31 20.87
N GLY A 141 6.51 -23.02 20.53
CA GLY A 141 7.82 -22.43 20.42
C GLY A 141 8.59 -22.57 21.73
N ASP A 142 9.71 -23.26 21.65
CA ASP A 142 11.01 -22.76 22.09
C ASP A 142 12.07 -23.56 21.32
N GLY A 143 12.72 -22.87 20.39
CA GLY A 143 13.69 -23.43 19.45
C GLY A 143 15.03 -23.80 20.08
N HIS A 144 15.04 -24.70 21.07
CA HIS A 144 16.26 -25.35 21.51
C HIS A 144 16.06 -26.87 21.61
N PRO A 145 16.82 -27.68 20.86
CA PRO A 145 16.81 -29.12 21.07
C PRO A 145 17.44 -29.41 22.43
N VAL A 146 16.64 -29.87 23.39
CA VAL A 146 17.17 -30.46 24.62
C VAL A 146 17.79 -31.81 24.23
N VAL A 147 19.10 -31.80 24.02
CA VAL A 147 19.92 -33.01 23.92
C VAL A 147 19.83 -33.73 25.27
N ARG A 148 19.08 -34.84 25.34
CA ARG A 148 19.25 -35.80 26.44
C ARG A 148 20.62 -36.45 26.30
N LEU A 149 21.60 -35.96 27.05
CA LEU A 149 22.85 -36.66 27.28
C LEU A 149 22.55 -37.99 27.98
N HIS A 150 22.89 -39.06 27.28
CA HIS A 150 22.84 -40.41 27.78
C HIS A 150 24.07 -40.62 28.68
N GLU A 151 23.96 -40.35 29.99
CA GLU A 151 25.03 -40.75 30.91
C GLU A 151 24.94 -42.26 31.15
N ARG A 152 25.81 -42.99 30.46
CA ARG A 152 26.22 -44.34 30.85
C ARG A 152 27.28 -44.22 31.94
N GLY A 153 27.02 -44.85 33.08
CA GLY A 153 28.00 -45.71 33.74
C GLY A 153 28.40 -45.31 35.16
N GLY A 154 28.07 -46.17 36.12
CA GLY A 154 28.67 -46.18 37.46
C GLY A 154 28.20 -47.38 38.28
N PHE A 155 28.99 -48.45 38.26
CA PHE A 155 28.84 -49.70 39.01
C PHE A 155 29.43 -49.58 40.43
N GLY A 156 28.87 -50.33 41.40
CA GLY A 156 29.52 -50.77 42.66
C GLY A 156 28.91 -50.16 43.95
N GLY A 157 28.59 -50.89 45.02
CA GLY A 157 28.88 -52.28 45.38
C GLY A 157 28.15 -52.72 46.67
N SER A 158 28.36 -53.98 47.02
CA SER A 158 27.77 -54.80 48.09
C SER A 158 28.14 -54.42 49.53
N GLY A 159 27.24 -54.77 50.45
CA GLY A 159 27.47 -55.00 51.89
C GLY A 159 26.29 -55.75 52.49
#